data_AF-A0A960T1D9-F1
#
_entry.id   AF-A0A960T1D9-F1
#
_cell.length_a   1.000
_cell.length_b   1.000
_cell.length_c   1.000
_cell.angle_alpha   90.00
_cell.angle_beta   90.00
_cell.angle_gamma   90.00
#
_symmetry.space_group_name_H-M   'P 1'
#
loop_
_entity.id
_entity.type
_entity.pdbx_description
1 polymer ?
#
loop_
_entity_poly.entity_id
_entity_poly.type
_entity_poly.pdbx_seq_one_letter_code
_entity_poly.pdbx_strand_id
1 'polypeptide(L)'
;PPAGEGSFEKLFHQVGLPEFWLDFTADHPAVAALKRPRVERAVGVVHPRSNGSDWHAFEACIAGQFDAVIHCDVTRATAVPALERESAPA
;
A
#
# COMPACT_ATOMS: atom_id res chain seq x y z
N PRO A 1 -4.12 0.00 -10.07
CA PRO A 1 -5.14 1.07 -10.08
C PRO A 1 -4.43 2.39 -9.77
N PRO A 2 -4.93 3.54 -10.25
CA PRO A 2 -4.41 4.83 -9.82
C PRO A 2 -4.64 5.02 -8.31
N ALA A 3 -3.75 5.75 -7.64
CA ALA A 3 -3.91 6.10 -6.23
C ALA A 3 -5.20 6.90 -6.01
N GLY A 4 -6.00 6.50 -5.03
CA GLY A 4 -7.23 7.21 -4.66
C GLY A 4 -6.94 8.62 -4.12
N GLU A 5 -7.83 9.58 -4.36
CA GLU A 5 -7.67 10.92 -3.82
C GLU A 5 -7.65 10.92 -2.28
N GLY A 6 -6.80 11.75 -1.68
CA GLY A 6 -6.65 11.84 -0.23
C GLY A 6 -5.94 10.66 0.44
N SER A 7 -5.58 9.61 -0.30
CA SER A 7 -4.88 8.41 0.21
C SER A 7 -3.41 8.69 0.56
N PHE A 8 -2.83 7.83 1.40
CA PHE A 8 -1.38 7.81 1.64
C PHE A 8 -0.59 7.53 0.36
N GLU A 9 -1.09 6.65 -0.52
CA GLU A 9 -0.45 6.33 -1.80
C GLU A 9 -0.31 7.59 -2.67
N LYS A 10 -1.36 8.42 -2.76
CA LYS A 10 -1.32 9.67 -3.52
C LYS A 10 -0.38 10.70 -2.87
N LEU A 11 -0.43 10.82 -1.54
CA LEU A 11 0.43 11.73 -0.78
C LEU A 11 1.92 11.40 -0.98
N PHE A 12 2.27 10.11 -0.91
CA PHE A 12 3.64 9.65 -1.08
C PHE A 12 4.12 9.78 -2.53
N HIS A 13 3.27 9.47 -3.51
CA HIS A 13 3.57 9.69 -4.93
C HIS A 13 3.90 11.17 -5.25
N GLN A 14 3.21 12.11 -4.59
CA GLN A 14 3.45 13.55 -4.78
C GLN A 14 4.82 14.04 -4.27
N VAL A 15 5.52 13.25 -3.46
CA VAL A 15 6.89 13.56 -3.03
C VAL A 15 7.86 13.54 -4.23
N GLY A 16 7.55 12.78 -5.29
CA GLY A 16 8.33 12.73 -6.52
C GLY A 16 9.68 12.01 -6.39
N LEU A 17 9.92 11.35 -5.26
CA LEU A 17 11.06 10.46 -5.04
C LEU A 17 10.66 9.03 -5.39
N PRO A 18 11.50 8.27 -6.12
CA PRO A 18 11.15 6.92 -6.57
C PRO A 18 11.01 5.94 -5.40
N GLU A 19 11.88 6.08 -4.39
CA GLU A 19 11.92 5.22 -3.22
C GLU A 19 12.36 6.05 -2.02
N PHE A 20 11.72 5.83 -0.88
CA PHE A 20 12.10 6.42 0.40
C PHE A 20 11.59 5.58 1.56
N TRP A 21 12.06 5.88 2.76
CA TRP A 21 11.49 5.34 3.97
C TRP A 21 11.24 6.46 4.98
N LEU A 22 10.29 6.24 5.87
CA LEU A 22 9.94 7.17 6.93
C LEU A 22 10.03 6.46 8.27
N ASP A 23 10.73 7.09 9.21
CA ASP A 23 10.75 6.72 10.62
C ASP A 23 9.63 7.49 11.34
N PHE A 24 8.64 6.78 11.87
CA PHE A 24 7.54 7.38 12.63
C PHE A 24 7.83 7.46 14.14
N THR A 25 8.97 6.94 14.59
CA THR A 25 9.44 7.07 15.98
C THR A 25 10.24 8.36 16.20
N ALA A 26 10.69 9.00 15.13
CA ALA A 26 11.41 10.26 15.17
C ALA A 26 10.51 11.44 15.62
N ASP A 27 11.05 12.32 16.46
CA ASP A 27 10.39 13.57 16.85
C ASP A 27 10.52 14.61 15.73
N HIS A 28 9.66 14.46 14.70
CA HIS A 28 9.66 15.33 13.53
C HIS A 28 8.25 15.82 13.18
N PRO A 29 8.05 17.12 12.86
CA PRO A 29 6.72 17.68 12.55
C PRO A 29 5.97 16.96 11.41
N ALA A 30 6.70 16.42 10.43
CA ALA A 30 6.09 15.65 9.35
C ALA A 30 5.44 14.35 9.85
N VAL A 31 6.01 13.69 10.86
CA VAL A 31 5.42 12.49 11.48
C VAL A 31 4.09 12.83 12.15
N ALA A 32 4.01 13.99 12.83
CA ALA A 32 2.76 14.45 13.41
C ALA A 32 1.67 14.67 12.35
N ALA A 33 2.02 15.16 11.16
CA ALA A 33 1.07 15.31 10.05
C ALA A 33 0.56 13.96 9.51
N LEU A 34 1.38 12.91 9.59
CA LEU A 34 1.03 11.54 9.16
C LEU A 34 0.16 10.78 10.17
N LYS A 35 -0.06 11.32 11.37
CA LYS A 35 -1.03 10.80 12.35
C LYS A 35 -2.49 11.13 11.99
N ARG A 36 -2.73 11.97 10.96
CA ARG A 36 -4.09 12.22 10.48
C ARG A 36 -4.58 11.00 9.69
N PRO A 37 -5.78 10.48 10.01
CA PRO A 37 -6.36 9.37 9.25
C PRO A 37 -6.49 9.70 7.77
N ARG A 38 -6.14 8.73 6.91
CA ARG A 38 -6.30 8.78 5.45
C ARG A 38 -6.61 7.39 4.93
N VAL A 39 -7.06 7.32 3.68
CA VAL A 39 -7.25 6.05 3.00
C VAL A 39 -5.90 5.35 2.81
N GLU A 40 -5.79 4.13 3.31
CA GLU A 40 -4.71 3.20 3.08
C GLU A 40 -5.23 2.01 2.26
N ARG A 41 -4.41 1.53 1.32
CA ARG A 41 -4.72 0.34 0.53
C ARG A 41 -3.87 -0.83 1.03
N ALA A 42 -4.48 -1.88 1.58
CA ALA A 42 -3.80 -3.12 1.93
C ALA A 42 -4.14 -4.25 0.95
N VAL A 43 -3.12 -4.73 0.24
CA VAL A 43 -3.22 -5.88 -0.66
C VAL A 43 -2.44 -7.04 -0.03
N GLY A 44 -3.14 -7.87 0.76
CA GLY A 44 -2.53 -8.99 1.50
C GLY A 44 -2.96 -10.38 1.07
N VAL A 45 -4.02 -10.50 0.25
CA VAL A 45 -4.55 -11.79 -0.22
C VAL A 45 -4.75 -11.76 -1.73
N VAL A 46 -4.18 -12.75 -2.42
CA VAL A 46 -4.42 -12.96 -3.85
C VAL A 46 -5.77 -13.67 -4.00
N HIS A 47 -6.84 -12.93 -4.27
CA HIS A 47 -8.09 -13.53 -4.72
C HIS A 47 -8.12 -13.60 -6.27
N PRO A 48 -8.70 -14.66 -6.86
CA PRO A 48 -9.03 -14.64 -8.28
C PRO A 48 -10.00 -13.49 -8.51
N ARG A 49 -9.58 -12.53 -9.35
CA ARG A 49 -10.24 -11.28 -9.73
C ARG A 49 -11.71 -11.20 -9.30
N SER A 50 -11.96 -10.75 -8.08
CA SER A 50 -13.29 -10.25 -7.70
C SER A 50 -13.35 -8.77 -8.04
N ASN A 51 -14.52 -8.36 -8.48
CA ASN A 51 -14.73 -7.10 -9.16
C ASN A 51 -14.87 -6.01 -8.09
N GLY A 52 -13.77 -5.41 -7.65
CA GLY A 52 -13.86 -4.26 -6.75
C GLY A 52 -12.51 -3.76 -6.29
N SER A 53 -12.13 -2.56 -6.74
CA SER A 53 -10.96 -1.83 -6.25
C SER A 53 -11.12 -1.36 -4.78
N ASP A 54 -12.35 -1.39 -4.26
CA ASP A 54 -12.72 -0.70 -3.01
C ASP A 54 -12.50 -1.55 -1.75
N TRP A 55 -12.44 -2.88 -1.87
CA TRP A 55 -12.32 -3.78 -0.69
C TRP A 55 -10.97 -3.71 0.03
N HIS A 56 -9.95 -3.18 -0.64
CA HIS A 56 -8.60 -3.08 -0.11
C HIS A 56 -8.32 -1.73 0.53
N ALA A 57 -9.23 -0.76 0.41
CA ALA A 57 -9.05 0.60 0.88
C ALA A 57 -9.81 0.81 2.21
N PHE A 58 -9.13 1.28 3.24
CA PHE A 58 -9.74 1.59 4.54
C PHE A 58 -9.12 2.86 5.13
N GLU A 59 -9.85 3.54 6.00
CA GLU A 59 -9.32 4.68 6.72
C GLU A 59 -8.36 4.19 7.81
N ALA A 60 -7.15 4.75 7.82
CA ALA A 60 -6.06 4.25 8.64
C ALA A 60 -5.18 5.40 9.15
N CYS A 61 -4.52 5.19 10.28
CA CYS A 61 -3.49 6.07 10.80
C CYS A 61 -2.16 5.35 10.68
N ILE A 62 -1.46 5.59 9.56
CA ILE A 62 -0.27 4.79 9.20
C ILE A 62 0.83 4.87 10.27
N ALA A 63 1.01 6.05 10.90
CA ALA A 63 1.95 6.27 11.99
C ALA A 63 1.48 5.70 13.35
N GLY A 64 0.23 5.24 13.44
CA GLY A 64 -0.30 4.47 14.57
C GLY A 64 -0.27 2.95 14.34
N GLN A 65 -0.02 2.50 13.10
CA GLN A 65 0.04 1.08 12.74
C GLN A 65 1.47 0.55 12.64
N PHE A 66 2.40 1.40 12.22
CA PHE A 66 3.79 1.02 11.94
C PHE A 66 4.77 1.98 12.62
N ASP A 67 5.94 1.47 12.98
CA ASP A 67 7.08 2.29 13.43
C ASP A 67 7.81 2.93 12.25
N ALA A 68 7.76 2.31 11.08
CA ALA A 68 8.35 2.81 9.84
C ALA A 68 7.62 2.31 8.61
N VAL A 69 7.75 3.04 7.49
CA VAL A 69 7.21 2.65 6.18
C VAL A 69 8.28 2.80 5.12
N ILE A 70 8.36 1.82 4.23
CA ILE A 70 9.14 1.90 2.98
C ILE A 70 8.15 2.15 1.85
N HIS A 71 8.39 3.21 1.08
CA HIS A 71 7.63 3.54 -0.10
C HIS A 71 8.44 3.23 -1.35
N CYS A 72 7.82 2.48 -2.26
CA CYS A 72 8.27 2.29 -3.63
C CYS A 72 7.17 2.84 -4.55
N ASP A 73 7.48 3.86 -5.33
CA ASP A 73 6.47 4.57 -6.13
C ASP A 73 5.92 3.69 -7.27
N VAL A 74 6.81 2.91 -7.89
CA VAL A 74 6.47 1.98 -8.96
C VAL A 74 6.86 0.57 -8.56
N THR A 75 5.89 -0.34 -8.59
CA THR A 75 6.11 -1.77 -8.38
C THR A 75 5.78 -2.55 -9.65
N ARG A 76 6.35 -3.74 -9.77
CA ARG A 76 6.03 -4.68 -10.85
C ARG A 76 5.62 -6.01 -10.25
N ALA A 77 4.80 -6.76 -10.99
CA ALA A 77 4.46 -8.11 -10.59
C ALA A 77 5.72 -8.96 -10.42
N THR A 78 5.81 -9.67 -9.31
CA THR A 78 6.88 -10.65 -9.08
C THR A 78 6.76 -11.76 -10.11
N ALA A 79 7.87 -12.09 -10.78
CA ALA A 79 7.92 -13.25 -11.65
C ALA A 79 7.87 -14.51 -10.78
N VAL A 80 6.75 -15.22 -10.81
CA VAL A 80 6.62 -16.55 -10.22
C VAL A 80 6.59 -17.57 -11.35
N PRO A 81 7.33 -18.70 -11.26
CA PRO A 81 7.12 -19.83 -12.17
C PRO A 81 5.64 -20.18 -12.20
N ALA A 82 5.11 -20.53 -13.38
CA ALA A 82 3.71 -20.96 -13.47
C ALA A 82 3.51 -22.11 -12.48
N LEU A 83 2.66 -21.89 -11.47
CA LEU A 83 2.18 -22.99 -10.64
C LEU A 83 1.41 -23.90 -11.60
N GLU A 84 1.87 -25.15 -11.77
CA GLU A 84 1.10 -26.13 -12.53
C GLU A 84 -0.30 -26.16 -11.94
N ARG A 85 -1.30 -25.94 -12.80
CA ARG A 85 -2.69 -26.07 -12.40
C ARG A 85 -2.91 -27.56 -12.22
N GLU A 86 -2.81 -28.06 -11.00
CA GLU A 86 -3.37 -29.37 -10.70
C GLU A 86 -4.85 -29.29 -11.09
N SER A 87 -5.18 -30.00 -12.16
CA SER A 87 -6.51 -29.98 -12.73
C SER A 87 -7.43 -30.61 -11.69
N ALA A 88 -8.41 -29.84 -11.20
CA ALA A 88 -9.42 -30.39 -10.31
C ALA A 88 -10.06 -31.61 -11.01
N PRO A 89 -10.24 -32.75 -10.31
CA PRO A 89 -10.86 -33.92 -10.92
C PRO A 89 -12.26 -33.57 -11.40
N ALA A 90 -12.60 -34.09 -12.58
CA ALA A 90 -13.86 -33.88 -13.29
C ALA A 90 -15.09 -34.34 -12.51
#